data_AF-A0A952AAR8-F1
#
_entry.id   AF-A0A952AAR8-F1
#
_cell.length_a   1.000
_cell.length_b   1.000
_cell.length_c   1.000
_cell.angle_alpha   90.00
_cell.angle_beta   90.00
_cell.angle_gamma   90.00
#
_symmetry.space_group_name_H-M   'P 1'
#
loop_
_entity.id
_entity.type
_entity.pdbx_description
1 polymer ?
#
loop_
_entity_poly.entity_id
_entity_poly.type
_entity_poly.pdbx_seq_one_letter_code
_entity_poly.pdbx_strand_id
1 'polypeptide(L)' 'MGHKRAGPAAPHQPNFRAGAVETAAYIAELSGDLALLARRSGFDTLAYLLDIARLEADNIRASGGRRS' A
#
# COMPACT_ATOMS: atom_id res chain seq x y z
N MET A 1 -32.54 7.78 38.00
CA MET A 1 -32.64 7.82 36.53
C MET A 1 -32.15 9.18 36.05
N GLY A 2 -31.22 9.22 35.10
CA GLY A 2 -30.61 10.45 34.59
C GLY A 2 -29.38 10.09 33.75
N HIS A 3 -29.60 9.92 32.45
CA HIS A 3 -28.68 9.31 31.51
C HIS A 3 -27.36 10.10 31.37
N LYS A 4 -26.23 9.41 31.57
CA LYS A 4 -24.89 9.87 31.20
C LYS A 4 -24.90 10.11 29.69
N ARG A 5 -24.90 11.37 29.26
CA ARG A 5 -24.78 11.73 27.84
C ARG A 5 -23.40 11.30 27.37
N ALA A 6 -23.35 10.29 26.49
CA ALA A 6 -22.15 9.95 25.74
C ALA A 6 -21.68 11.21 25.01
N GLY A 7 -20.42 11.60 25.22
CA GLY A 7 -19.79 12.69 24.49
C GLY A 7 -19.81 12.39 22.97
N PRO A 8 -19.73 13.43 22.13
CA PRO A 8 -19.77 13.24 20.69
C PRO A 8 -18.66 12.26 20.28
N ALA A 9 -19.04 11.22 19.54
CA ALA A 9 -18.08 10.30 18.95
C ALA A 9 -17.04 11.13 18.19
N ALA A 10 -15.77 10.96 18.55
CA ALA A 10 -14.67 11.62 17.87
C ALA A 10 -14.79 11.35 16.35
N PRO A 11 -14.51 12.34 15.49
CA PRO A 11 -14.61 12.15 14.06
C PRO A 11 -13.75 10.95 13.65
N HIS A 12 -14.30 10.07 12.80
CA HIS A 12 -13.55 9.04 12.10
C HIS A 12 -12.49 9.73 11.26
N GLN A 13 -11.32 9.95 11.85
CA GLN A 13 -10.16 10.44 11.10
C GLN A 13 -9.89 9.38 10.03
N PRO A 14 -9.97 9.73 8.74
CA PRO A 14 -9.72 8.77 7.69
C PRO A 14 -8.33 8.20 7.94
N ASN A 15 -8.23 6.87 8.05
CA ASN A 15 -6.94 6.21 8.26
C ASN A 15 -6.19 6.18 6.93
N PHE A 16 -5.74 7.34 6.46
CA PHE A 16 -5.01 7.54 5.20
C PHE A 16 -3.79 6.63 5.11
N ARG A 17 -3.21 6.25 6.26
CA ARG A 17 -2.10 5.29 6.34
C ARG A 17 -2.52 3.88 5.95
N ALA A 18 -3.67 3.40 6.41
CA ALA A 18 -4.18 2.09 6.00
C ALA A 18 -4.44 2.05 4.48
N GLY A 19 -5.06 3.10 3.93
CA GLY A 19 -5.27 3.21 2.48
C GLY A 19 -3.97 3.27 1.67
N ALA A 20 -2.94 3.96 2.19
CA ALA A 20 -1.62 3.99 1.54
C ALA A 20 -0.92 2.63 1.55
N VAL A 21 -1.05 1.87 2.65
CA VAL A 21 -0.48 0.51 2.75
C VAL A 21 -1.20 -0.46 1.81
N GLU A 22 -2.53 -0.37 1.71
CA GLU A 22 -3.33 -1.18 0.79
C GLU A 22 -2.99 -0.85 -0.67
N THR A 23 -2.90 0.44 -1.00
CA THR A 23 -2.47 0.90 -2.33
C THR A 23 -1.07 0.40 -2.67
N ALA A 24 -0.13 0.44 -1.72
CA ALA A 24 1.21 -0.08 -1.91
C ALA A 24 1.23 -1.61 -2.10
N ALA A 25 0.36 -2.36 -1.41
CA ALA A 25 0.23 -3.80 -1.64
C ALA A 25 -0.24 -4.09 -3.07
N TYR A 26 -1.24 -3.37 -3.55
CA TYR A 26 -1.73 -3.49 -4.93
C TYR A 26 -0.64 -3.17 -5.97
N ILE A 27 0.11 -2.08 -5.77
CA ILE A 27 1.21 -1.69 -6.68
C ILE A 27 2.32 -2.75 -6.70
N ALA A 28 2.67 -3.33 -5.55
CA ALA A 28 3.69 -4.36 -5.45
C ALA A 28 3.31 -5.62 -6.23
N GLU A 29 2.07 -6.07 -6.12
CA GLU A 29 1.53 -7.23 -6.84
C GLU A 29 1.48 -6.96 -8.35
N LEU A 30 0.83 -5.88 -8.77
CA LEU A 30 0.68 -5.53 -10.18
C LEU A 30 2.04 -5.34 -10.88
N SER A 31 2.99 -4.68 -10.22
CA SER A 31 4.33 -4.47 -10.79
C SER A 31 5.09 -5.79 -10.94
N GLY A 32 4.89 -6.74 -10.03
CA GLY A 32 5.47 -8.09 -10.13
C GLY A 32 4.96 -8.87 -11.34
N ASP A 33 3.64 -8.85 -11.56
CA ASP A 33 3.01 -9.52 -12.71
C ASP A 33 3.44 -8.91 -14.04
N LEU A 34 3.48 -7.58 -14.11
CA LEU A 34 3.94 -6.87 -15.31
C LEU A 34 5.43 -7.11 -15.57
N ALA A 35 6.27 -7.18 -14.53
CA ALA A 35 7.70 -7.46 -14.69
C ALA A 35 7.93 -8.86 -15.27
N LEU A 36 7.14 -9.85 -14.85
CA LEU A 36 7.17 -11.20 -15.43
C LEU A 36 6.79 -11.18 -16.92
N LEU A 37 5.74 -10.45 -17.28
CA LEU A 37 5.31 -10.30 -18.67
C LEU A 37 6.37 -9.58 -19.51
N ALA A 38 6.93 -8.48 -19.00
CA ALA A 38 7.98 -7.71 -19.67
C ALA A 38 9.22 -8.57 -19.96
N ARG A 39 9.67 -9.40 -19.00
CA ARG A 39 10.77 -10.37 -19.23
C ARG A 39 10.44 -11.38 -20.33
N ARG A 40 9.21 -11.93 -20.33
CA ARG A 40 8.77 -12.88 -21.37
C ARG A 40 8.70 -12.25 -22.76
N SER A 41 8.47 -10.95 -22.82
CA SER A 41 8.40 -10.18 -24.08
C SER A 41 9.74 -9.54 -24.48
N GLY A 42 10.82 -9.72 -23.72
CA GLY A 42 12.14 -9.15 -24.02
C GLY A 42 12.28 -7.66 -23.71
N PHE A 43 11.40 -7.09 -22.88
CA PHE A 43 11.46 -5.69 -22.45
C PHE A 43 12.23 -5.55 -21.13
N ASP A 44 13.52 -5.86 -21.13
CA ASP A 44 14.33 -5.98 -19.91
C ASP A 44 14.42 -4.68 -19.10
N THR A 45 14.58 -3.53 -19.76
CA THR A 45 14.59 -2.22 -19.08
C THR A 45 13.27 -1.94 -18.40
N LEU A 46 12.14 -2.30 -19.03
CA LEU A 46 10.82 -2.12 -18.43
C LEU A 46 10.65 -3.05 -17.22
N ALA A 47 11.06 -4.31 -17.33
CA ALA A 47 11.02 -5.25 -16.22
C ALA A 47 11.82 -4.74 -15.01
N TYR A 48 13.01 -4.18 -15.26
CA TYR A 48 13.83 -3.57 -14.22
C TYR A 48 13.13 -2.39 -13.52
N LEU A 49 12.50 -1.49 -14.27
CA LEU A 49 11.74 -0.37 -13.69
C LEU A 49 10.55 -0.85 -12.85
N LEU A 50 9.88 -1.91 -13.29
CA LEU A 50 8.78 -2.53 -12.56
C LEU A 50 9.25 -3.22 -11.28
N ASP A 51 10.43 -3.85 -11.30
CA ASP A 51 11.04 -4.40 -10.08
C ASP A 51 11.38 -3.29 -9.07
N ILE A 52 11.86 -2.13 -9.52
CA ILE A 52 12.07 -0.96 -8.65
C ILE A 52 10.74 -0.49 -8.05
N ALA A 53 9.71 -0.34 -8.87
CA ALA A 53 8.39 0.10 -8.41
C ALA A 53 7.82 -0.85 -7.33
N ARG A 54 8.00 -2.16 -7.51
CA ARG A 54 7.63 -3.17 -6.52
C ARG A 54 8.41 -3.00 -5.22
N LEU A 55 9.74 -2.86 -5.29
CA LEU A 55 10.59 -2.68 -4.10
C LEU A 55 10.17 -1.44 -3.30
N GLU A 56 9.86 -0.33 -3.96
CA GLU A 56 9.42 0.88 -3.26
C GLU A 56 8.03 0.73 -2.63
N ALA A 57 7.12 0.03 -3.29
CA ALA A 57 5.83 -0.28 -2.72
C ALA A 57 5.95 -1.19 -1.48
N ASP A 58 6.84 -2.18 -1.52
CA ASP A 58 7.17 -3.03 -0.36
C ASP A 58 7.81 -2.22 0.78
N ASN A 59 8.65 -1.23 0.48
CA ASN A 59 9.21 -0.31 1.47
C ASN A 59 8.13 0.50 2.20
N ILE A 60 7.10 0.97 1.48
CA ILE A 60 5.97 1.70 2.06
C ILE A 60 5.19 0.79 3.01
N ARG A 61 4.93 -0.46 2.62
CA ARG A 61 4.23 -1.46 3.47
C ARG A 61 5.02 -1.74 4.74
N ALA A 62 6.33 -1.98 4.64
CA ALA A 62 7.22 -2.24 5.78
C ALA A 62 7.34 -1.02 6.71
N SER A 63 7.20 0.20 6.18
CA SER A 63 7.25 1.44 6.96
C SER A 63 5.90 1.80 7.59
N GLY A 64 4.80 1.26 7.06
CA GLY A 64 3.46 1.30 7.66
C GLY A 64 3.33 0.37 8.87
N GLY A 65 3.92 -0.83 8.81
CA GLY A 65 3.84 -1.85 9.87
C GLY A 65 4.80 -1.69 11.06
N ARG A 66 5.88 -0.91 10.92
CA ARG A 66 6.90 -0.73 11.99
C ARG A 66 6.56 0.32 13.07
N ARG A 67 5.33 0.85 13.11
CA ARG A 67 4.90 1.91 14.05
C ARG A 67 3.54 1.63 14.71
N SER A 68 3.25 0.37 15.02
CA SER A 68 2.03 -0.07 15.73
C SER A 68 2.39 -0.95 16.91
#